data_AF-A0A2E8QS42-F1
#
_entry.id   AF-A0A2E8QS42-F1
#
_cell.length_a   1.000
_cell.length_b   1.000
_cell.length_c   1.000
_cell.angle_alpha   90.00
_cell.angle_beta   90.00
_cell.angle_gamma   90.00
#
_symmetry.space_group_name_H-M   'P 1'
#
loop_
_entity.id
_entity.type
_entity.pdbx_description
1 polymer ?
#
loop_
_entity_poly.entity_id
_entity_poly.type
_entity_poly.pdbx_seq_one_letter_code
_entity_poly.pdbx_strand_id
1 'polypeptide(L)'
;MRPDLQLIEELGLSGTDRVHTVRLKMVGQELAYPDSILAHEGDYIQFVSDDWFLHEVRFDSTSMSEDAWEFMVLNNQAASPPLLQNGARFVISFVDASPGAYPFLLEGNREPGSGVIVVAPPSGIP
;
A
#
# COMPACT_ATOMS: atom_id res chain seq x y z
N MET A 1 4.26 12.06 2.76
CA MET A 1 4.39 13.18 1.80
C MET A 1 3.00 13.73 1.49
N ARG A 2 2.86 14.85 0.78
CA ARG A 2 1.56 15.34 0.28
C ARG A 2 1.24 14.69 -1.08
N PRO A 3 -0.05 14.53 -1.46
CA PRO A 3 -0.41 13.99 -2.77
C PRO A 3 0.10 14.88 -3.91
N ASP A 4 0.42 14.28 -5.05
CA ASP A 4 0.69 15.02 -6.28
C ASP A 4 -0.61 15.39 -7.01
N LEU A 5 -0.52 16.18 -8.08
CA LEU A 5 -1.68 16.72 -8.79
C LEU A 5 -2.58 15.59 -9.33
N GLN A 6 -1.98 14.51 -9.83
CA GLN A 6 -2.73 13.36 -10.35
C GLN A 6 -3.58 12.72 -9.25
N LEU A 7 -3.01 12.48 -8.06
CA LEU A 7 -3.76 11.90 -6.95
C LEU A 7 -4.86 12.83 -6.45
N ILE A 8 -4.62 14.14 -6.43
CA ILE A 8 -5.65 15.15 -6.07
C ILE A 8 -6.83 15.09 -7.06
N GLU A 9 -6.56 15.03 -8.36
CA GLU A 9 -7.58 15.07 -9.40
C GLU A 9 -8.34 13.75 -9.54
N GLU A 10 -7.65 12.61 -9.47
CA GLU A 10 -8.24 11.29 -9.71
C GLU A 10 -8.95 10.71 -8.47
N LEU A 11 -8.43 10.99 -7.27
CA LEU A 11 -8.95 10.44 -6.01
C LEU A 11 -9.65 11.49 -5.13
N GLY A 12 -9.70 12.75 -5.57
CA GLY A 12 -10.31 13.84 -4.81
C GLY A 12 -9.54 14.20 -3.54
N LEU A 13 -8.24 13.86 -3.47
CA LEU A 13 -7.43 14.15 -2.29
C LEU A 13 -7.26 15.65 -2.10
N SER A 14 -7.28 16.07 -0.84
CA SER A 14 -6.90 17.39 -0.40
C SER A 14 -5.38 17.51 -0.26
N GLY A 15 -4.86 18.74 -0.33
CA GLY A 15 -3.44 19.01 -0.06
C GLY A 15 -3.00 18.72 1.38
N THR A 16 -3.93 18.36 2.27
CA THR A 16 -3.68 17.97 3.66
C THR A 16 -3.60 16.46 3.86
N ASP A 17 -4.03 15.66 2.88
CA ASP A 17 -3.95 14.21 2.97
C ASP A 17 -2.49 13.75 2.97
N ARG A 18 -2.25 12.67 3.70
CA ARG A 18 -0.91 12.11 3.87
C ARG A 18 -0.78 10.90 2.96
N VAL A 19 0.14 10.99 2.01
CA VAL A 19 0.46 9.89 1.10
C VAL A 19 1.87 9.39 1.39
N HIS A 20 2.01 8.11 1.67
CA HIS A 20 3.30 7.42 1.75
C HIS A 20 3.57 6.68 0.44
N THR A 21 4.81 6.72 -0.04
CA THR A 21 5.20 6.10 -1.30
C THR A 21 6.07 4.89 -1.04
N VAL A 22 5.66 3.74 -1.57
CA VAL A 22 6.44 2.51 -1.66
C VAL A 22 6.85 2.32 -3.11
N ARG A 23 8.16 2.32 -3.37
CA ARG A 23 8.70 2.03 -4.71
C ARG A 23 8.91 0.54 -4.88
N LEU A 24 8.45 0.00 -6.00
CA LEU A 24 8.59 -1.40 -6.38
C LEU A 24 9.71 -1.55 -7.39
N LYS A 25 10.58 -2.54 -7.20
CA LYS A 25 11.69 -2.81 -8.10
C LYS A 25 12.11 -4.26 -8.05
N MET A 26 12.49 -4.80 -9.20
CA MET A 26 13.09 -6.12 -9.35
C MET A 26 14.61 -6.04 -9.41
N VAL A 27 15.30 -6.58 -8.41
CA VAL A 27 16.78 -6.68 -8.36
C VAL A 27 17.17 -8.07 -7.86
N GLY A 28 17.10 -9.07 -8.74
CA GLY A 28 17.28 -10.49 -8.36
C GLY A 28 16.03 -11.08 -7.69
N GLN A 29 15.42 -10.31 -6.78
CA GLN A 29 14.11 -10.52 -6.16
C GLN A 29 13.25 -9.26 -6.22
N GLU A 30 11.96 -9.40 -5.96
CA GLU A 30 11.03 -8.28 -5.77
C GLU A 30 11.36 -7.50 -4.50
N LEU A 31 11.39 -6.17 -4.58
CA LEU A 31 11.72 -5.27 -3.48
C LEU A 31 10.70 -4.14 -3.35
N ALA A 32 10.33 -3.85 -2.11
CA ALA A 32 9.63 -2.63 -1.71
C ALA A 32 10.60 -1.67 -1.02
N TYR A 33 10.53 -0.38 -1.36
CA TYR A 33 11.28 0.65 -0.63
C TYR A 33 10.40 1.87 -0.29
N PRO A 34 10.17 2.17 1.00
CA PRO A 34 10.51 1.31 2.14
C PRO A 34 9.65 0.03 2.14
N ASP A 35 10.17 -1.03 2.75
CA ASP A 35 9.46 -2.30 3.00
C ASP A 35 8.61 -2.27 4.27
N SER A 36 8.82 -1.26 5.13
CA SER A 36 8.02 -1.01 6.32
C SER A 36 7.53 0.44 6.36
N ILE A 37 6.22 0.61 6.54
CA ILE A 37 5.58 1.91 6.72
C ILE A 37 4.86 1.93 8.07
N LEU A 38 5.03 3.02 8.82
CA LEU A 38 4.14 3.40 9.91
C LEU A 38 3.13 4.44 9.37
N ALA A 39 1.87 4.05 9.31
CA ALA A 39 0.75 4.87 8.87
C ALA A 39 -0.20 5.18 10.04
N HIS A 40 -1.06 6.18 9.85
CA HIS A 40 -2.20 6.45 10.72
C HIS A 40 -3.50 6.19 9.95
N GLU A 41 -4.59 6.02 10.68
CA GLU A 41 -5.94 6.07 10.10
C GLU A 41 -6.11 7.36 9.26
N GLY A 42 -6.67 7.21 8.06
CA GLY A 42 -6.83 8.27 7.07
C GLY A 42 -5.61 8.53 6.17
N ASP A 43 -4.47 7.88 6.41
CA ASP A 43 -3.33 7.95 5.49
C ASP A 43 -3.62 7.16 4.19
N TYR A 44 -2.88 7.48 3.14
CA TYR A 44 -2.89 6.76 1.87
C TYR A 44 -1.51 6.15 1.62
N ILE A 45 -1.47 4.94 1.05
CA ILE A 45 -0.25 4.32 0.58
C ILE A 45 -0.32 4.20 -0.94
N GLN A 46 0.69 4.70 -1.63
CA GLN A 46 0.88 4.46 -3.06
C GLN A 46 2.05 3.51 -3.28
N PHE A 47 1.79 2.42 -4.00
CA PHE A 47 2.81 1.57 -4.58
C PHE A 47 3.09 2.05 -6.00
N VAL A 48 4.37 2.22 -6.34
CA VAL A 48 4.79 2.78 -7.64
C VAL A 48 5.87 1.90 -8.25
N SER A 49 5.66 1.41 -9.46
CA SER A 49 6.68 0.67 -10.22
C SER A 49 7.85 1.61 -10.58
N ASP A 50 9.07 1.27 -10.16
CA ASP A 50 10.30 2.06 -10.40
C ASP A 50 11.15 1.48 -11.54
N ASP A 51 10.72 0.38 -12.16
CA ASP A 51 11.35 -0.23 -13.33
C ASP A 51 10.31 -0.64 -14.39
N TRP A 52 10.66 -1.55 -15.31
CA TRP A 52 9.80 -2.02 -16.41
C TRP A 52 9.30 -3.47 -16.23
N PHE A 53 9.49 -4.04 -15.04
CA PHE A 53 8.96 -5.36 -14.72
C PHE A 53 7.50 -5.28 -14.31
N LEU A 54 6.80 -6.39 -14.47
CA LEU A 54 5.46 -6.57 -13.92
C LEU A 54 5.57 -6.65 -12.39
N HIS A 55 4.77 -5.88 -11.68
CA HIS A 55 4.59 -6.05 -10.24
C HIS A 55 3.12 -6.23 -9.88
N GLU A 56 2.87 -7.08 -8.88
CA GLU A 56 1.57 -7.25 -8.25
C GLU A 56 1.74 -7.16 -6.73
N VAL A 57 0.90 -6.34 -6.08
CA VAL A 57 0.83 -6.21 -4.62
C VAL A 57 -0.36 -7.02 -4.13
N ARG A 58 -0.15 -7.90 -3.15
CA ARG A 58 -1.23 -8.72 -2.57
C ARG A 58 -1.17 -8.73 -1.06
N PHE A 59 -2.33 -8.63 -0.42
CA PHE A 59 -2.50 -8.82 1.00
C PHE A 59 -3.03 -10.23 1.28
N ASP A 60 -2.59 -10.83 2.39
CA ASP A 60 -2.96 -12.18 2.77
C ASP A 60 -3.71 -12.19 4.12
N SER A 61 -4.87 -12.83 4.12
CA SER A 61 -5.72 -12.99 5.31
C SER A 61 -5.04 -13.80 6.42
N THR A 62 -4.13 -14.72 6.08
CA THR A 62 -3.50 -15.60 7.08
C THR A 62 -2.59 -14.85 8.06
N SER A 63 -2.13 -13.67 7.66
CA SER A 63 -1.15 -12.87 8.39
C SER A 63 -1.74 -11.56 8.93
N MET A 64 -3.06 -11.43 8.89
CA MET A 64 -3.81 -10.24 9.32
C MET A 64 -4.81 -10.60 10.42
N SER A 65 -5.23 -9.58 11.20
CA SER A 65 -6.44 -9.74 12.01
C SER A 65 -7.67 -9.82 11.09
N GLU A 66 -8.75 -10.40 11.61
CA GLU A 66 -10.03 -10.52 10.88
C GLU A 66 -10.54 -9.14 10.44
N ASP A 67 -10.59 -8.16 11.35
CA ASP A 67 -11.02 -6.79 11.05
C ASP A 67 -10.16 -6.13 9.95
N ALA A 68 -8.85 -6.33 10.00
CA ALA A 68 -7.93 -5.75 9.01
C ALA A 68 -8.13 -6.40 7.64
N TRP A 69 -8.35 -7.71 7.59
CA TRP A 69 -8.63 -8.43 6.34
C TRP A 69 -9.99 -8.02 5.75
N GLU A 70 -11.03 -7.95 6.59
CA GLU A 70 -12.36 -7.54 6.17
C GLU A 70 -12.34 -6.11 5.60
N PHE A 71 -11.62 -5.20 6.24
CA PHE A 71 -11.36 -3.85 5.71
C PHE A 71 -10.77 -3.86 4.29
N MET A 72 -9.74 -4.69 4.04
CA MET A 72 -9.11 -4.75 2.72
C MET A 72 -10.05 -5.30 1.64
N VAL A 73 -10.87 -6.29 1.98
CA VAL A 73 -11.84 -6.90 1.07
C VAL A 73 -13.01 -5.96 0.77
N LEU A 74 -13.60 -5.35 1.80
CA LEU A 74 -14.75 -4.44 1.64
C LEU A 74 -14.41 -3.22 0.80
N ASN A 75 -13.17 -2.74 0.88
CA ASN A 75 -12.68 -1.61 0.10
C ASN A 75 -12.03 -2.01 -1.24
N ASN A 76 -12.12 -3.29 -1.63
CA ASN A 76 -11.55 -3.83 -2.89
C ASN A 76 -10.07 -3.48 -3.10
N GLN A 77 -9.28 -3.57 -2.03
CA GLN A 77 -7.86 -3.17 -2.00
C GLN A 77 -6.92 -4.31 -1.56
N ALA A 78 -7.44 -5.53 -1.46
CA ALA A 78 -6.67 -6.73 -1.10
C ALA A 78 -5.62 -7.15 -2.15
N ALA A 79 -5.74 -6.68 -3.40
CA ALA A 79 -4.74 -6.91 -4.44
C ALA A 79 -4.73 -5.77 -5.46
N SER A 80 -3.55 -5.47 -6.00
CA SER A 80 -3.41 -4.54 -7.11
C SER A 80 -3.84 -5.18 -8.43
N PRO A 81 -4.28 -4.39 -9.43
CA PRO A 81 -4.14 -4.83 -10.81
C PRO A 81 -2.66 -5.04 -11.16
N PRO A 82 -2.34 -5.79 -12.23
CA PRO A 82 -0.98 -5.90 -12.75
C PRO A 82 -0.37 -4.52 -13.08
N LEU A 83 0.74 -4.17 -12.44
CA LEU A 83 1.45 -2.91 -12.69
C LEU A 83 2.49 -3.11 -13.80
N LEU A 84 2.07 -2.86 -15.04
CA LEU A 84 2.80 -3.28 -16.25
C LEU A 84 3.85 -2.28 -16.78
N GLN A 85 3.89 -1.07 -16.23
CA GLN A 85 4.69 0.03 -16.79
C GLN A 85 5.46 0.76 -15.70
N ASN A 86 6.58 1.36 -16.08
CA ASN A 86 7.30 2.27 -15.20
C ASN A 86 6.38 3.44 -14.79
N GLY A 87 6.34 3.72 -13.49
CA GLY A 87 5.46 4.74 -12.92
C GLY A 87 3.99 4.32 -12.76
N ALA A 88 3.61 3.09 -13.11
CA ALA A 88 2.29 2.55 -12.79
C ALA A 88 2.06 2.57 -11.28
N ARG A 89 0.83 2.88 -10.87
CA ARG A 89 0.50 3.13 -9.46
C ARG A 89 -0.68 2.29 -9.00
N PHE A 90 -0.57 1.80 -7.77
CA PHE A 90 -1.69 1.25 -7.01
C PHE A 90 -1.79 2.01 -5.69
N VAL A 91 -2.95 2.59 -5.42
CA VAL A 91 -3.18 3.45 -4.26
C VAL A 91 -4.24 2.81 -3.37
N ILE A 92 -3.95 2.73 -2.09
CA ILE A 92 -4.87 2.21 -1.07
C ILE A 92 -5.16 3.30 -0.02
N SER A 93 -6.39 3.29 0.46
CA SER A 93 -6.88 4.19 1.50
C SER A 93 -6.87 3.47 2.84
N PHE A 94 -6.42 4.16 3.90
CA PHE A 94 -6.56 3.73 5.28
C PHE A 94 -7.58 4.57 6.06
N VAL A 95 -8.50 5.26 5.37
CA VAL A 95 -9.67 5.88 5.99
C VAL A 95 -10.52 4.80 6.67
N ASP A 96 -10.88 5.01 7.93
CA ASP A 96 -11.61 4.04 8.77
C ASP A 96 -10.90 2.69 8.95
N ALA A 97 -9.58 2.64 8.74
CA ALA A 97 -8.81 1.41 8.89
C ALA A 97 -8.62 1.02 10.36
N SER A 98 -8.80 -0.27 10.65
CA SER A 98 -8.45 -0.84 11.95
C SER A 98 -6.96 -0.71 12.25
N PRO A 99 -6.55 -0.35 13.48
CA PRO A 99 -5.15 -0.43 13.88
C PRO A 99 -4.60 -1.85 13.77
N GLY A 100 -3.36 -1.98 13.29
CA GLY A 100 -2.74 -3.29 13.14
C GLY A 100 -1.76 -3.38 11.99
N ALA A 101 -1.28 -4.59 11.75
CA ALA A 101 -0.36 -4.90 10.65
C ALA A 101 -1.14 -5.35 9.40
N TYR A 102 -0.73 -4.80 8.27
CA TYR A 102 -1.20 -5.09 6.93
C TYR A 102 0.01 -5.56 6.10
N PRO A 103 0.45 -6.83 6.27
CA PRO A 103 1.51 -7.40 5.49
C PRO A 103 1.07 -7.56 4.03
N PHE A 104 2.00 -7.27 3.12
CA PHE A 104 1.80 -7.46 1.69
C PHE A 104 2.94 -8.28 1.09
N LEU A 105 2.60 -9.00 0.02
CA LEU A 105 3.52 -9.72 -0.84
C LEU A 105 3.65 -8.96 -2.16
N LEU A 106 4.86 -9.02 -2.71
CA LEU A 106 5.16 -8.62 -4.07
C LEU A 106 5.32 -9.88 -4.92
N GLU A 107 4.46 -10.01 -5.91
CA GLU A 107 4.44 -11.09 -6.88
C GLU A 107 4.57 -10.51 -8.30
N GLY A 108 4.72 -11.38 -9.30
CA GLY A 108 4.82 -10.99 -10.72
C GLY A 108 6.13 -11.42 -11.39
N ASN A 109 7.18 -11.69 -10.60
CA ASN A 109 8.47 -12.20 -11.09
C ASN A 109 8.93 -13.47 -10.34
N ARG A 110 10.19 -13.88 -10.58
CA ARG A 110 10.71 -15.20 -10.18
C ARG A 110 10.87 -15.41 -8.68
N GLU A 111 11.22 -14.36 -7.93
CA GLU A 111 11.46 -14.44 -6.48
C GLU A 111 10.62 -13.38 -5.77
N PRO A 112 9.62 -13.78 -4.96
CA PRO A 112 8.66 -12.87 -4.35
C PRO A 112 9.31 -12.01 -3.26
N GLY A 113 8.72 -10.85 -3.05
CA GLY A 113 9.12 -9.88 -2.05
C GLY A 113 8.02 -9.71 -1.02
N SER A 114 8.31 -8.97 0.04
CA SER A 114 7.28 -8.65 1.04
C SER A 114 7.55 -7.32 1.72
N GLY A 115 6.54 -6.82 2.40
CA GLY A 115 6.65 -5.69 3.30
C GLY A 115 5.45 -5.62 4.22
N VAL A 116 5.41 -4.58 5.04
CA VAL A 116 4.33 -4.38 6.02
C VAL A 116 3.97 -2.91 6.15
N ILE A 117 2.67 -2.64 6.17
CA ILE A 117 2.12 -1.37 6.61
C ILE A 117 1.58 -1.58 8.02
N VAL A 118 2.00 -0.75 8.98
CA VAL A 118 1.50 -0.77 10.34
C VAL A 118 0.66 0.48 10.54
N VAL A 119 -0.64 0.30 10.77
CA VAL A 119 -1.56 1.37 11.15
C VAL A 119 -1.48 1.54 12.66
N ALA A 120 -0.95 2.68 13.11
CA ALA A 120 -0.87 3.01 14.51
C ALA A 120 -2.28 3.11 15.12
N PRO A 121 -2.47 2.68 16.39
CA PRO A 121 -3.71 2.95 17.09
C PRO A 121 -3.93 4.46 17.15
N PRO A 122 -5.20 4.92 17.09
CA PRO A 122 -5.50 6.33 17.30
C PRO A 122 -4.88 6.74 18.62
N SER A 123 -4.08 7.80 18.60
CA SER A 123 -3.44 8.35 19.78
C SER A 123 -4.52 8.93 20.69
N GLY A 124 -5.16 8.08 21.47
CA GLY A 124 -6.04 8.46 22.56
C GLY A 124 -5.21 9.05 23.68
N ILE A 125 -5.44 10.31 24.02
CA ILE A 125 -5.31 10.70 25.41
C ILE A 125 -6.53 10.07 26.12
N PRO A 126 -6.32 9.31 27.21
CA PRO A 126 -7.40 8.68 27.97
C PRO A 126 -8.40 9.70 28.55
#